data_AF-A0A1J9UA99-F1
#
_entry.id   AF-A0A1J9UA99-F1
#
_cell.length_a   1.000
_cell.length_b   1.000
_cell.length_c   1.000
_cell.angle_alpha   90.00
_cell.angle_beta   90.00
_cell.angle_gamma   90.00
#
_symmetry.space_group_name_H-M   'P 1'
#
loop_
_entity.id
_entity.type
_entity.pdbx_description
1 polymer ?
#
loop_
_entity_poly.entity_id
_entity_poly.type
_entity_poly.pdbx_seq_one_letter_code
_entity_poly.pdbx_strand_id
1 'polypeptide(L)'
;MNLTSIVKQDVLTELRKGNTDVLKGLPPVLAMKYGLALQNEAGGYIEELKVNDKELNEAVLNRLKDSGVKEMLIKKIEAEEKAHADKVVLAKQIKKEVTGE
;
A
#
# COMPACT_ATOMS: atom_id res chain seq x y z
N MET A 1 -4.42 -21.49 -15.86
CA MET A 1 -5.70 -21.55 -16.61
C MET A 1 -5.48 -20.92 -17.97
N ASN A 2 -5.69 -21.64 -19.07
CA ASN A 2 -5.53 -21.11 -20.43
C ASN A 2 -6.76 -20.25 -20.79
N LEU A 3 -6.66 -18.94 -20.57
CA LEU A 3 -7.76 -17.97 -20.73
C LEU A 3 -8.02 -17.56 -22.19
N THR A 4 -7.24 -18.08 -23.13
CA THR A 4 -7.23 -17.73 -24.56
C THR A 4 -8.38 -18.33 -25.37
N SER A 5 -9.12 -19.32 -24.84
CA SER A 5 -10.14 -20.04 -25.63
C SER A 5 -11.50 -19.32 -25.76
N ILE A 6 -11.75 -18.24 -25.01
CA ILE A 6 -13.05 -17.53 -24.98
C ILE A 6 -12.95 -16.12 -25.58
N VAL A 7 -11.82 -15.77 -26.18
CA VAL A 7 -11.57 -14.42 -26.69
C VAL A 7 -11.87 -14.40 -28.19
N LYS A 8 -12.96 -13.73 -28.59
CA LYS A 8 -13.29 -13.58 -30.01
C LYS A 8 -12.28 -12.67 -30.72
N GLN A 9 -11.67 -13.18 -31.79
CA GLN A 9 -10.63 -12.47 -32.54
C GLN A 9 -11.15 -11.17 -33.19
N ASP A 10 -12.42 -11.13 -33.58
CA ASP A 10 -13.04 -9.94 -34.18
C ASP A 10 -13.09 -8.78 -33.17
N VAL A 11 -13.43 -9.08 -31.91
CA VAL A 11 -13.47 -8.09 -30.82
C VAL A 11 -12.07 -7.59 -30.51
N LEU A 12 -11.07 -8.48 -30.45
CA LEU A 12 -9.66 -8.07 -30.30
C LEU A 12 -9.19 -7.17 -31.45
N THR A 13 -9.61 -7.46 -32.67
CA THR A 13 -9.20 -6.70 -33.86
C THR A 13 -9.75 -5.27 -33.82
N GLU A 14 -11.00 -5.09 -33.40
CA GLU A 14 -11.57 -3.77 -33.17
C GLU A 14 -10.92 -3.05 -31.99
N LEU A 15 -10.59 -3.77 -30.92
CA LEU A 15 -9.85 -3.20 -29.78
C LEU A 15 -8.45 -2.74 -30.16
N ARG A 16 -7.73 -3.46 -31.04
CA ARG A 16 -6.43 -3.04 -31.58
C ARG A 16 -6.53 -1.74 -32.39
N LYS A 17 -7.68 -1.47 -33.00
CA LYS A 17 -7.97 -0.21 -33.70
C LYS A 17 -8.39 0.92 -32.76
N GLY A 18 -8.49 0.67 -31.44
CA GLY A 18 -8.93 1.64 -30.44
C GLY A 18 -10.45 1.76 -30.30
N ASN A 19 -11.22 0.88 -30.94
CA ASN A 19 -12.67 0.88 -30.83
C ASN A 19 -13.09 0.19 -29.52
N THR A 20 -13.43 0.97 -28.50
CA THR A 20 -13.90 0.46 -27.20
C THR A 20 -15.39 0.20 -27.15
N ASP A 21 -16.15 0.56 -28.20
CA ASP A 21 -17.59 0.34 -28.24
C ASP A 21 -17.96 -1.14 -28.25
N VAL A 22 -17.07 -1.99 -28.76
CA VAL A 22 -17.25 -3.46 -28.75
C VAL A 22 -17.20 -4.05 -27.33
N LEU A 23 -16.71 -3.29 -26.34
CA LEU A 23 -16.75 -3.69 -24.93
C LEU A 23 -18.04 -3.24 -24.21
N LYS A 24 -18.82 -2.34 -24.82
CA LYS A 24 -20.07 -1.84 -24.20
C LYS A 24 -21.08 -2.98 -24.12
N GLY A 25 -21.64 -3.18 -22.93
CA GLY A 25 -22.60 -4.26 -22.65
C GLY A 25 -21.96 -5.62 -22.38
N LEU A 26 -20.63 -5.76 -22.45
CA LEU A 26 -19.96 -6.98 -22.00
C LEU A 26 -19.88 -7.02 -20.47
N PRO A 27 -20.05 -8.21 -19.86
CA PRO A 27 -19.72 -8.44 -18.46
C PRO A 27 -18.29 -7.97 -18.13
N PRO A 28 -18.06 -7.30 -16.98
CA PRO A 28 -16.74 -6.79 -16.60
C PRO A 28 -15.62 -7.83 -16.65
N VAL A 29 -15.94 -9.08 -16.29
CA VAL A 29 -15.02 -10.21 -16.35
C VAL A 29 -14.56 -10.51 -17.78
N LEU A 30 -15.43 -10.37 -18.78
CA LEU A 30 -15.08 -10.57 -20.18
C LEU A 30 -14.23 -9.41 -20.70
N ALA A 31 -14.60 -8.16 -20.40
CA ALA A 31 -13.79 -7.00 -20.77
C ALA A 31 -12.35 -7.08 -20.22
N MET A 32 -12.20 -7.52 -18.97
CA MET A 32 -10.88 -7.74 -18.36
C MET A 32 -10.09 -8.84 -19.09
N LYS A 33 -10.74 -9.93 -19.51
CA LYS A 33 -10.07 -10.99 -20.30
C LYS A 33 -9.55 -10.49 -21.65
N TYR A 34 -10.32 -9.63 -22.33
CA TYR A 34 -9.87 -8.98 -23.56
C TYR A 34 -8.66 -8.06 -23.32
N GLY A 35 -8.67 -7.28 -22.23
CA GLY A 35 -7.53 -6.44 -21.83
C GLY A 35 -6.27 -7.26 -21.54
N LEU A 36 -6.40 -8.36 -20.78
CA LEU A 36 -5.28 -9.27 -20.49
C LEU A 36 -4.75 -9.96 -21.75
N ALA A 37 -5.62 -10.33 -22.69
CA ALA A 37 -5.21 -10.89 -23.97
C ALA A 37 -4.37 -9.90 -24.78
N LEU A 38 -4.78 -8.63 -24.84
CA LEU A 38 -4.01 -7.57 -25.50
C LEU A 38 -2.65 -7.32 -24.84
N GLN A 39 -2.60 -7.34 -23.49
CA GLN A 39 -1.33 -7.21 -22.75
C GLN A 39 -0.37 -8.38 -23.01
N ASN A 40 -0.91 -9.61 -23.08
CA ASN A 40 -0.11 -10.79 -23.41
C ASN A 40 0.42 -10.73 -24.86
N GLU A 41 -0.37 -10.24 -25.82
CA GLU A 41 0.08 -10.01 -27.21
C GLU A 41 1.20 -8.95 -27.28
N ALA A 42 1.12 -7.91 -26.45
CA ALA A 42 2.14 -6.87 -26.35
C ALA A 42 3.41 -7.30 -25.57
N GLY A 43 3.59 -8.60 -25.32
CA GLY A 43 4.76 -9.13 -24.62
C GLY A 43 4.80 -8.81 -23.12
N GLY A 44 3.64 -8.51 -22.51
CA GLY A 44 3.57 -8.11 -21.11
C GLY A 44 4.17 -6.72 -20.86
N TYR A 45 4.07 -5.82 -21.84
CA TYR A 45 4.50 -4.42 -21.68
C TYR A 45 3.87 -3.81 -20.42
N ILE A 46 4.68 -3.65 -19.39
CA ILE A 46 4.37 -2.88 -18.20
C ILE A 46 4.78 -1.46 -18.55
N GLU A 47 3.81 -0.55 -18.61
CA GLU A 47 4.10 0.87 -18.75
C GLU A 47 5.05 1.26 -17.61
N GLU A 48 6.26 1.70 -17.95
CA GLU A 48 7.22 2.15 -16.96
C GLU A 48 6.56 3.25 -16.14
N LEU A 49 6.43 3.02 -14.83
CA LEU A 49 5.86 4.00 -13.92
C LEU A 49 6.67 5.30 -14.08
N LYS A 50 6.00 6.36 -14.54
CA LYS A 50 6.61 7.70 -14.65
C LYS A 50 7.14 8.23 -13.31
N VAL A 51 6.71 7.62 -12.20
CA VAL A 51 7.09 7.99 -10.84
C VAL A 51 8.18 7.06 -10.39
N ASN A 52 9.36 7.63 -10.13
CA ASN A 52 10.51 6.92 -9.60
C ASN A 52 10.26 6.57 -8.13
N ASP A 53 10.58 5.33 -7.71
CA ASP A 53 10.48 4.88 -6.30
C ASP A 53 11.18 5.83 -5.32
N LYS A 54 12.26 6.48 -5.78
CA LYS A 54 12.98 7.48 -5.01
C LYS A 54 12.12 8.71 -4.69
N GLU A 55 11.41 9.23 -5.69
CA GLU A 55 10.54 10.41 -5.54
C GLU A 55 9.32 10.08 -4.69
N LEU A 56 8.77 8.87 -4.84
CA LEU A 56 7.68 8.38 -4.00
C LEU A 56 8.11 8.32 -2.52
N ASN A 57 9.28 7.74 -2.24
CA ASN A 57 9.79 7.61 -0.88
C ASN A 57 10.08 8.99 -0.24
N GLU A 58 10.64 9.93 -0.99
CA GLU A 58 10.88 11.29 -0.51
C GLU A 58 9.58 12.03 -0.20
N ALA A 59 8.57 11.91 -1.05
CA ALA A 59 7.25 12.51 -0.82
C ALA A 59 6.55 11.94 0.42
N VAL A 60 6.61 10.62 0.62
CA VAL A 60 6.07 9.96 1.82
C VAL A 60 6.80 10.42 3.08
N LEU A 61 8.14 10.49 3.03
CA LEU A 61 8.95 10.92 4.17
C LEU A 61 8.67 12.38 4.55
N ASN A 62 8.53 13.28 3.56
CA ASN A 62 8.18 14.68 3.81
C ASN A 62 6.78 14.81 4.42
N ARG A 63 5.81 14.04 3.93
CA ARG A 63 4.46 14.01 4.54
C ARG A 63 4.49 13.54 5.99
N LEU A 64 5.33 12.56 6.31
CA LEU A 64 5.50 12.08 7.69
C LEU A 64 6.14 13.16 8.59
N LYS A 65 7.13 13.90 8.08
CA LYS A 65 7.72 15.04 8.79
C LYS A 65 6.71 16.15 9.07
N ASP A 66 5.86 16.47 8.10
CA ASP A 66 4.86 17.54 8.21
C ASP A 66 3.65 17.14 9.08
N SER A 67 3.39 15.85 9.25
CA SER A 67 2.16 15.35 9.89
C SER A 67 2.09 15.47 11.43
N GLY A 68 3.02 16.18 12.09
CA GLY A 68 3.05 16.31 13.56
C GLY A 68 3.26 14.99 14.32
N VAL A 69 3.39 13.86 13.59
CA VAL A 69 3.58 12.51 14.15
C VAL A 69 4.89 12.43 14.94
N LYS A 70 5.93 13.15 14.51
CA LYS A 70 7.19 13.25 15.26
C LYS A 70 6.99 13.85 16.65
N GLU A 71 6.23 14.94 16.76
CA GLU A 71 5.94 15.60 18.04
C GLU A 71 5.05 14.73 18.93
N MET A 72 4.08 14.03 18.33
CA MET A 72 3.24 13.06 19.04
C MET A 72 4.07 11.89 19.60
N LEU A 73 5.02 11.38 18.82
CA LEU A 73 5.93 10.31 19.23
C LEU A 73 6.85 10.77 20.38
N ILE A 74 7.42 11.97 20.29
CA ILE A 74 8.26 12.55 21.36
C ILE A 74 7.46 12.66 22.66
N LYS A 75 6.24 13.22 22.62
CA LYS A 75 5.38 13.33 23.82
C LYS A 75 5.02 11.97 24.42
N LYS A 76 4.82 10.94 23.59
CA LYS A 76 4.53 9.58 24.07
C LYS A 76 5.74 8.98 24.78
N ILE A 77 6.94 9.14 24.21
CA ILE A 77 8.18 8.64 24.82
C ILE A 77 8.40 9.31 26.18
N GLU A 78 8.28 10.63 26.26
CA GLU A 78 8.44 11.37 27.54
C GLU A 78 7.41 10.93 28.61
N ALA A 79 6.16 10.71 28.20
CA ALA A 79 5.12 10.21 29.11
C ALA A 79 5.40 8.78 29.61
N GLU A 80 5.92 7.91 28.74
CA GLU A 80 6.26 6.54 29.07
C GLU A 80 7.49 6.46 29.99
N GLU A 81 8.52 7.27 29.73
CA GLU A 81 9.68 7.40 30.62
C GLU A 81 9.30 7.85 32.03
N LYS A 82 8.42 8.86 32.13
CA LYS A 82 7.91 9.33 33.43
C LYS A 82 7.13 8.25 34.16
N ALA A 83 6.22 7.56 33.46
CA ALA A 83 5.46 6.46 34.02
C ALA A 83 6.35 5.29 34.46
N HIS A 84 7.44 5.03 33.74
CA HIS A 84 8.43 4.04 34.14
C HIS A 84 9.19 4.46 35.40
N ALA A 85 9.62 5.73 35.49
CA ALA A 85 10.27 6.27 36.68
C ALA A 85 9.37 6.14 37.93
N ASP A 86 8.09 6.48 37.81
CA ASP A 86 7.11 6.37 38.91
C ASP A 86 6.94 4.91 39.37
N LYS A 87 6.87 3.96 38.42
CA LYS A 87 6.81 2.52 38.72
C LYS A 87 8.08 2.02 39.43
N VAL A 88 9.25 2.50 39.04
CA VAL A 88 10.52 2.14 39.69
C VAL A 88 10.58 2.69 41.13
N VAL A 89 10.07 3.90 41.37
CA VAL A 89 9.98 4.49 42.71
C VAL A 89 9.04 3.68 43.60
N LEU A 90 7.84 3.35 43.10
CA LEU A 90 6.86 2.54 43.81
C LEU A 90 7.42 1.15 44.14
N ALA A 91 8.09 0.50 43.18
CA ALA A 91 8.72 -0.80 43.40
C ALA A 91 9.82 -0.73 44.48
N LYS A 92 10.59 0.36 44.54
CA LYS A 92 11.59 0.58 45.61
C LYS A 92 10.94 0.77 46.98
N GLN A 93 9.80 1.46 47.06
CA GLN A 93 9.05 1.65 48.32
C GLN A 93 8.45 0.33 48.81
N ILE A 94 7.76 -0.41 47.93
CA ILE A 94 7.21 -1.73 48.26
C ILE A 94 8.33 -2.68 48.70
N LYS A 95 9.49 -2.65 48.02
CA LYS A 95 10.63 -3.47 48.43
C LYS A 95 11.05 -3.17 49.86
N LYS A 96 11.23 -1.89 50.22
CA LYS A 96 11.60 -1.49 51.59
C LYS A 96 10.56 -1.94 52.62
N GLU A 97 9.28 -1.74 52.32
CA GLU A 97 8.17 -2.12 53.21
C GLU A 97 8.06 -3.64 53.41
N VAL A 98 8.36 -4.43 52.37
CA VAL A 98 8.32 -5.90 52.43
C VAL A 98 9.58 -6.51 53.06
N THR A 99 10.76 -5.88 52.90
CA THR A 99 12.02 -6.40 53.48
C THR A 99 12.36 -5.83 54.86
N GLY A 100 11.66 -4.80 55.34
CA GLY A 100 11.80 -4.29 56.71
C GLY A 100 13.10 -3.54 57.02
N GLU A 101 13.77 -2.98 56.01
CA GLU A 101 14.88 -2.02 56.16
C GLU A 101 14.41 -0.57 55.97
#